data_AF-A0A4S4H8S0-F1
#
_entry.id   AF-A0A4S4H8S0-F1
#
_cell.length_a   1.000
_cell.length_b   1.000
_cell.length_c   1.000
_cell.angle_alpha   90.00
_cell.angle_beta   90.00
_cell.angle_gamma   90.00
#
_symmetry.space_group_name_H-M   'P 1'
#
loop_
_entity.id
_entity.type
_entity.pdbx_description
1 polymer ?
#
loop_
_entity_poly.entity_id
_entity_poly.type
_entity_poly.pdbx_seq_one_letter_code
_entity_poly.pdbx_strand_id
1 'polypeptide(L)'
;MNKPRPQTQQNRIDILKQCYRLMAQGTWDAISVTELEKNISQTRGAIFYFNKNKKDLFLNMIDELFFPVFVLSDEEKTRLSACSVSQFHATYKTPFDRLKEDLSYNYCLPNAAQAVFNIIVQAQKHYAGFSIMLKKAMDNELTFIDELTGASNHELLSYNNFMTQNIGNLFVDSLEVFQEDKTFQVQNAL
;
A
#
# COMPACT_ATOMS: atom_id res chain seq x y z
N MET A 1 11.67 9.27 30.13
CA MET A 1 11.56 8.73 28.75
C MET A 1 12.22 9.73 27.80
N ASN A 2 13.41 9.42 27.27
CA ASN A 2 14.06 10.28 26.28
C ASN A 2 13.35 10.11 24.94
N LYS A 3 12.76 11.18 24.41
CA LYS A 3 12.28 11.21 23.02
C LYS A 3 13.48 10.90 22.10
N PRO A 4 13.35 9.98 21.13
CA PRO A 4 14.43 9.71 20.19
C PRO A 4 14.77 10.99 19.43
N ARG A 5 16.06 11.21 19.12
CA ARG A 5 16.47 12.39 18.35
C ARG A 5 15.78 12.35 16.97
N PRO A 6 15.32 13.47 16.39
CA PRO A 6 14.59 13.48 15.10
C PRO A 6 15.32 12.73 13.98
N GLN A 7 16.65 12.86 13.91
CA GLN A 7 17.48 12.17 12.93
C GLN A 7 17.47 10.63 13.08
N THR A 8 17.30 10.14 14.30
CA THR A 8 17.20 8.71 14.62
C THR A 8 15.87 8.12 14.17
N GLN A 9 14.77 8.91 14.24
CA GLN A 9 13.46 8.50 13.71
C GLN A 9 13.41 8.54 12.19
N GLN A 10 14.01 9.56 11.57
CA GLN A 10 14.10 9.63 10.11
C GLN A 10 14.84 8.42 9.54
N ASN A 11 16.01 8.08 10.10
CA ASN A 11 16.76 6.89 9.70
C ASN A 11 15.96 5.59 9.83
N ARG A 12 15.11 5.48 10.86
CA ARG A 12 14.23 4.32 11.05
C ARG A 12 13.20 4.21 9.94
N ILE A 13 12.50 5.30 9.62
CA ILE A 13 11.50 5.32 8.54
C ILE A 13 12.16 5.05 7.20
N ASP A 14 13.34 5.59 6.94
CA ASP A 14 14.07 5.36 5.69
C ASP A 14 14.45 3.88 5.52
N ILE A 15 14.84 3.20 6.60
CA ILE A 15 15.06 1.74 6.61
C ILE A 15 13.77 1.01 6.26
N LEU A 16 12.65 1.34 6.94
CA LEU A 16 11.37 0.69 6.66
C LEU A 16 10.95 0.88 5.20
N LYS A 17 11.08 2.09 4.65
CA LYS A 17 10.72 2.39 3.26
C LYS A 17 11.52 1.58 2.26
N GLN A 18 12.84 1.46 2.46
CA GLN A 18 13.69 0.68 1.57
C GLN A 18 13.40 -0.83 1.66
N CYS A 19 13.18 -1.36 2.86
CA CYS A 19 12.76 -2.74 3.04
C CYS A 19 11.38 -3.01 2.43
N TYR A 20 10.44 -2.06 2.54
CA TYR A 20 9.09 -2.17 2.01
C TYR A 20 9.11 -2.24 0.48
N ARG A 21 9.94 -1.41 -0.16
CA ARG A 21 10.18 -1.45 -1.61
C ARG A 21 10.66 -2.82 -2.08
N LEU A 22 11.54 -3.48 -1.34
CA LEU A 22 12.03 -4.84 -1.66
C LEU A 22 10.92 -5.88 -1.47
N MET A 23 10.20 -5.80 -0.35
CA MET A 23 9.10 -6.71 -0.04
C MET A 23 7.97 -6.63 -1.07
N ALA A 24 7.67 -5.43 -1.58
CA ALA A 24 6.62 -5.22 -2.58
C ALA A 24 6.91 -5.88 -3.95
N GLN A 25 8.18 -6.18 -4.24
CA GLN A 25 8.63 -6.75 -5.52
C GLN A 25 9.02 -8.22 -5.43
N GLY A 26 8.91 -8.84 -4.26
CA GLY A 26 9.39 -10.20 -4.05
C GLY A 26 8.67 -10.94 -2.93
N THR A 27 9.19 -12.13 -2.61
CA THR A 27 8.67 -12.91 -1.47
C THR A 27 9.48 -12.58 -0.23
N TRP A 28 8.80 -12.16 0.84
CA TRP A 28 9.47 -11.74 2.06
C TRP A 28 10.35 -12.85 2.63
N ASP A 29 9.90 -14.11 2.60
CA ASP A 29 10.69 -15.26 3.07
C ASP A 29 11.99 -15.44 2.30
N ALA A 30 12.00 -15.18 0.99
CA ALA A 30 13.17 -15.35 0.13
C ALA A 30 14.24 -14.28 0.37
N ILE A 31 13.85 -13.09 0.86
CA ILE A 31 14.77 -11.97 1.09
C ILE A 31 15.61 -12.24 2.35
N SER A 32 16.87 -12.63 2.19
CA SER A 32 17.81 -12.81 3.30
C SER A 32 18.19 -11.47 3.97
N VAL A 33 18.71 -11.55 5.20
CA VAL A 33 19.27 -10.35 5.87
C VAL A 33 20.43 -9.75 5.08
N THR A 34 21.27 -10.60 4.49
CA THR A 34 22.39 -10.17 3.64
C THR A 34 21.91 -9.40 2.42
N GLU A 35 20.81 -9.83 1.80
CA GLU A 35 20.20 -9.09 0.69
C GLU A 35 19.62 -7.75 1.15
N LEU A 36 19.02 -7.66 2.34
CA LEU A 36 18.59 -6.38 2.90
C LEU A 36 19.79 -5.43 3.06
N GLU A 37 20.88 -5.88 3.71
CA GLU A 37 22.09 -5.07 3.90
C GLU A 37 22.64 -4.53 2.58
N LYS A 38 22.74 -5.41 1.57
CA LYS A 38 23.25 -5.06 0.24
C LYS A 38 22.34 -4.03 -0.47
N ASN A 39 21.03 -4.21 -0.41
CA ASN A 39 20.09 -3.39 -1.18
C ASN A 39 19.81 -2.03 -0.52
N ILE A 40 19.88 -1.92 0.81
CA ILE A 40 19.54 -0.67 1.52
C ILE A 40 20.78 0.09 2.02
N SER A 41 21.98 -0.44 1.78
CA SER A 41 23.27 0.15 2.19
C SER A 41 23.34 0.47 3.69
N GLN A 42 22.75 -0.39 4.52
CA GLN A 42 22.78 -0.32 5.98
C GLN A 42 23.33 -1.62 6.55
N THR A 43 24.02 -1.54 7.68
CA THR A 43 24.48 -2.75 8.39
C THR A 43 23.31 -3.45 9.05
N ARG A 44 23.44 -4.76 9.27
CA ARG A 44 22.47 -5.57 10.05
C ARG A 44 22.16 -4.92 11.40
N GLY A 45 23.18 -4.37 12.07
CA GLY A 45 23.02 -3.66 13.33
C GLY A 45 22.10 -2.45 13.22
N ALA A 46 22.25 -1.65 12.15
CA ALA A 46 21.38 -0.49 11.91
C ALA A 46 19.94 -0.90 11.56
N ILE A 47 19.76 -1.93 10.72
CA ILE A 47 18.44 -2.45 10.32
C ILE A 47 17.63 -2.94 11.52
N PHE A 48 18.28 -3.72 12.39
CA PHE A 48 17.65 -4.33 13.56
C PHE A 48 17.81 -3.52 14.84
N TYR A 49 18.33 -2.28 14.76
CA TYR A 49 18.40 -1.40 15.93
C TYR A 49 17.00 -1.06 16.47
N PHE A 50 16.02 -0.86 15.57
CA PHE A 50 14.63 -0.57 15.92
C PHE A 50 13.67 -1.75 15.74
N ASN A 51 14.18 -2.88 15.26
CA ASN A 51 13.37 -4.05 14.92
C ASN A 51 14.03 -5.29 15.52
N LYS A 52 13.32 -6.03 16.38
CA LYS A 52 13.91 -7.17 17.11
C LYS A 52 14.43 -8.28 16.18
N ASN A 53 13.75 -8.47 15.06
CA ASN A 53 14.05 -9.51 14.07
C ASN A 53 13.33 -9.20 12.75
N LYS A 54 13.52 -10.06 11.74
CA LYS A 54 12.90 -9.90 10.40
C LYS A 54 11.36 -9.91 10.45
N LYS A 55 10.75 -10.63 11.40
CA LYS A 55 9.29 -10.62 11.58
C LYS A 55 8.83 -9.25 12.09
N ASP A 56 9.49 -8.73 13.12
CA ASP A 56 9.21 -7.41 13.70
C ASP A 56 9.37 -6.29 12.65
N LEU A 57 10.43 -6.37 11.83
CA LEU A 57 10.63 -5.48 10.69
C LEU A 57 9.46 -5.53 9.71
N PHE A 58 8.95 -6.73 9.40
CA PHE A 58 7.78 -6.88 8.53
C PHE A 58 6.53 -6.23 9.11
N LEU A 59 6.24 -6.49 10.39
CA LEU A 59 5.06 -5.92 11.05
C LEU A 59 5.10 -4.39 11.04
N ASN A 60 6.25 -3.79 11.37
CA ASN A 60 6.43 -2.33 11.37
C ASN A 60 6.27 -1.72 9.96
N MET A 61 6.70 -2.42 8.90
CA MET A 61 6.43 -1.95 7.53
C MET A 61 4.93 -1.92 7.22
N ILE A 62 4.18 -2.94 7.63
CA ILE A 62 2.73 -2.98 7.39
C ILE A 62 2.01 -1.91 8.24
N ASP A 63 2.37 -1.79 9.52
CA ASP A 63 1.72 -0.86 10.45
C ASP A 63 1.98 0.62 10.09
N GLU A 64 3.15 0.94 9.58
CA GLU A 64 3.57 2.34 9.39
C GLU A 64 3.58 2.82 7.95
N LEU A 65 3.57 1.92 6.98
CA LEU A 65 3.63 2.30 5.57
C LEU A 65 2.39 1.83 4.79
N PHE A 66 1.83 0.66 5.10
CA PHE A 66 0.66 0.14 4.40
C PHE A 66 -0.66 0.67 4.99
N PHE A 67 -0.94 0.39 6.27
CA PHE A 67 -2.23 0.75 6.87
C PHE A 67 -2.51 2.26 6.91
N PRO A 68 -1.53 3.17 7.08
CA PRO A 68 -1.81 4.59 7.06
C PRO A 68 -2.42 5.10 5.75
N VAL A 69 -2.15 4.44 4.61
CA VAL A 69 -2.73 4.81 3.31
C VAL A 69 -4.25 4.55 3.24
N PHE A 70 -4.76 3.68 4.11
CA PHE A 70 -6.18 3.36 4.22
C PHE A 70 -6.94 4.37 5.08
N VAL A 71 -6.27 5.39 5.63
CA VAL A 71 -6.90 6.41 6.48
C VAL A 71 -6.90 7.75 5.76
N LEU A 72 -8.09 8.28 5.48
CA LEU A 72 -8.24 9.65 5.01
C LEU A 72 -7.86 10.64 6.10
N SER A 73 -7.07 11.66 5.73
CA SER A 73 -6.78 12.80 6.59
C SER A 73 -8.04 13.64 6.85
N ASP A 74 -8.06 14.42 7.93
CA ASP A 74 -9.18 15.30 8.24
C ASP A 74 -9.39 16.39 7.17
N GLU A 75 -8.30 16.82 6.53
CA GLU A 75 -8.37 17.74 5.38
C GLU A 75 -9.04 17.09 4.17
N GLU A 76 -8.67 15.86 3.83
CA GLU A 76 -9.32 15.11 2.74
C GLU A 76 -10.79 14.85 3.04
N LYS A 77 -11.14 14.47 4.27
CA LYS A 77 -12.53 14.28 4.68
C LYS A 77 -13.32 15.57 4.50
N THR A 78 -12.80 16.69 5.00
CA THR A 78 -13.44 18.00 4.87
C THR A 78 -13.62 18.39 3.40
N ARG A 79 -12.59 18.17 2.56
CA ARG A 79 -12.65 18.44 1.12
C ARG A 79 -13.73 17.60 0.44
N LEU A 80 -13.75 16.29 0.69
CA LEU A 80 -14.72 15.37 0.11
C LEU A 80 -16.15 15.67 0.58
N SER A 81 -16.33 16.09 1.85
CA SER A 81 -17.61 16.52 2.40
C SER A 81 -18.19 17.79 1.77
N ALA A 82 -17.36 18.61 1.13
CA ALA A 82 -17.81 19.81 0.44
C ALA A 82 -18.03 19.60 -1.07
N CYS A 83 -17.72 18.43 -1.63
CA CYS A 83 -17.84 18.15 -3.05
C CYS A 83 -19.29 17.87 -3.49
N SER A 84 -19.62 18.22 -4.73
CA SER A 84 -20.80 17.66 -5.41
C SER A 84 -20.57 16.18 -5.76
N VAL A 85 -21.63 15.43 -6.13
CA VAL A 85 -21.53 14.05 -6.64
C VAL A 85 -20.49 13.89 -7.74
N SER A 86 -20.57 14.73 -8.77
CA SER A 86 -19.69 14.64 -9.92
C SER A 86 -18.24 14.91 -9.54
N GLN A 87 -18.00 15.86 -8.63
CA GLN A 87 -16.67 16.15 -8.10
C GLN A 87 -16.16 15.03 -7.20
N PHE A 88 -17.03 14.41 -6.40
CA PHE A 88 -16.68 13.26 -5.57
C PHE A 88 -16.23 12.10 -6.46
N HIS A 89 -17.02 11.71 -7.46
CA HIS A 89 -16.66 10.66 -8.41
C HIS A 89 -15.34 10.93 -9.16
N ALA A 90 -15.09 12.20 -9.51
CA ALA A 90 -13.89 12.57 -10.26
C ALA A 90 -12.62 12.63 -9.39
N THR A 91 -12.75 12.80 -8.07
CA THR A 91 -11.60 13.09 -7.19
C THR A 91 -11.39 12.08 -6.07
N TYR A 92 -12.39 11.27 -5.74
CA TYR A 92 -12.26 10.21 -4.76
C TYR A 92 -11.42 9.07 -5.33
N LYS A 93 -10.46 8.62 -4.52
CA LYS A 93 -9.58 7.49 -4.81
C LYS A 93 -9.86 6.44 -3.77
N THR A 94 -10.07 5.19 -4.17
CA THR A 94 -10.25 4.10 -3.20
C THR A 94 -8.96 3.89 -2.38
N PRO A 95 -9.03 3.20 -1.22
CA PRO A 95 -7.81 2.88 -0.47
C PRO A 95 -6.75 2.17 -1.32
N PHE A 96 -7.16 1.31 -2.26
CA PHE A 96 -6.23 0.61 -3.15
C PHE A 96 -5.65 1.51 -4.25
N ASP A 97 -6.41 2.50 -4.74
CA ASP A 97 -5.88 3.51 -5.66
C ASP A 97 -4.82 4.37 -4.97
N ARG A 98 -5.10 4.81 -3.74
CA ARG A 98 -4.14 5.56 -2.93
C ARG A 98 -2.87 4.76 -2.68
N LEU A 99 -3.00 3.45 -2.41
CA LEU A 99 -1.84 2.56 -2.26
C LEU A 99 -1.07 2.38 -3.56
N LYS A 100 -1.75 2.17 -4.70
CA LYS A 100 -1.10 2.08 -6.01
C LYS A 100 -0.31 3.35 -6.31
N GLU A 101 -0.90 4.51 -6.07
CA GLU A 101 -0.25 5.80 -6.27
C GLU A 101 0.93 6.02 -5.32
N ASP A 102 0.78 5.69 -4.03
CA ASP A 102 1.87 5.77 -3.06
C ASP A 102 3.07 4.92 -3.50
N LEU A 103 2.83 3.68 -3.91
CA LEU A 103 3.85 2.76 -4.42
C LEU A 103 4.52 3.29 -5.71
N SER A 104 3.75 3.94 -6.58
CA SER A 104 4.27 4.52 -7.82
C SER A 104 5.12 5.77 -7.55
N TYR A 105 4.58 6.74 -6.80
CA TYR A 105 5.20 8.05 -6.63
C TYR A 105 6.26 8.09 -5.53
N ASN A 106 6.02 7.45 -4.39
CA ASN A 106 6.91 7.53 -3.23
C ASN A 106 7.96 6.41 -3.19
N TYR A 107 7.72 5.30 -3.89
CA TYR A 107 8.64 4.15 -3.94
C TYR A 107 9.19 3.85 -5.34
N CYS A 108 8.76 4.61 -6.37
CA CYS A 108 9.18 4.47 -7.75
C CYS A 108 9.07 3.02 -8.25
N LEU A 109 7.97 2.34 -7.92
CA LEU A 109 7.73 0.97 -8.36
C LEU A 109 7.14 0.96 -9.77
N PRO A 110 7.81 0.30 -10.74
CA PRO A 110 7.39 0.31 -12.14
C PRO A 110 6.04 -0.40 -12.35
N ASN A 111 5.77 -1.47 -11.59
CA ASN A 111 4.48 -2.16 -11.58
C ASN A 111 3.81 -2.03 -10.20
N ALA A 112 3.27 -0.84 -9.93
CA ALA A 112 2.61 -0.57 -8.66
C ALA A 112 1.35 -1.44 -8.44
N ALA A 113 0.62 -1.78 -9.50
CA ALA A 113 -0.57 -2.64 -9.40
C ALA A 113 -0.23 -4.04 -8.90
N GLN A 114 0.79 -4.68 -9.47
CA GLN A 114 1.30 -5.97 -8.99
C GLN A 114 1.87 -5.87 -7.57
N ALA A 115 2.57 -4.77 -7.27
CA ALA A 115 3.12 -4.53 -5.95
C ALA A 115 2.03 -4.49 -4.86
N VAL A 116 0.86 -3.89 -5.14
CA VAL A 116 -0.30 -3.91 -4.22
C VAL A 116 -0.66 -5.36 -3.85
N PHE A 117 -0.85 -6.23 -4.84
CA PHE A 117 -1.22 -7.62 -4.59
C PHE A 117 -0.12 -8.41 -3.86
N ASN A 118 1.14 -8.19 -4.24
CA ASN A 118 2.27 -8.81 -3.55
C ASN A 118 2.27 -8.46 -2.06
N ILE A 119 2.13 -7.18 -1.72
CA ILE A 119 2.09 -6.73 -0.32
C ILE A 119 0.93 -7.40 0.42
N ILE A 120 -0.27 -7.44 -0.17
CA ILE A 120 -1.44 -8.08 0.44
C ILE A 120 -1.19 -9.57 0.70
N VAL A 121 -0.64 -10.30 -0.27
CA VAL A 121 -0.34 -11.74 -0.14
C VAL A 121 0.70 -11.98 0.95
N GLN A 122 1.78 -11.19 0.97
CA GLN A 122 2.81 -11.31 2.01
C GLN A 122 2.24 -10.96 3.39
N ALA A 123 1.40 -9.92 3.48
CA ALA A 123 0.80 -9.50 4.74
C ALA A 123 -0.18 -10.55 5.28
N GLN A 124 -1.00 -11.18 4.43
CA GLN A 124 -1.84 -12.31 4.82
C GLN A 124 -1.03 -13.48 5.40
N LYS A 125 0.18 -13.72 4.88
CA LYS A 125 1.06 -14.81 5.33
C LYS A 125 1.79 -14.49 6.63
N HIS A 126 2.24 -13.25 6.81
CA HIS A 126 3.22 -12.91 7.86
C HIS A 126 2.65 -12.03 8.98
N TYR A 127 1.53 -11.35 8.75
CA TYR A 127 0.88 -10.48 9.73
C TYR A 127 -0.37 -11.17 10.30
N ALA A 128 -0.26 -11.63 11.55
CA ALA A 128 -1.38 -12.27 12.23
C ALA A 128 -2.53 -11.27 12.44
N GLY A 129 -3.74 -11.64 11.99
CA GLY A 129 -4.91 -10.75 12.07
C GLY A 129 -5.00 -9.69 10.97
N PHE A 130 -4.16 -9.78 9.93
CA PHE A 130 -4.16 -8.83 8.81
C PHE A 130 -5.55 -8.65 8.20
N SER A 131 -6.25 -9.74 7.89
CA SER A 131 -7.59 -9.68 7.30
C SER A 131 -8.62 -8.96 8.19
N ILE A 132 -8.49 -9.06 9.52
CA ILE A 132 -9.38 -8.37 10.46
C ILE A 132 -9.09 -6.86 10.43
N MET A 133 -7.81 -6.48 10.44
CA MET A 133 -7.37 -5.08 10.38
C MET A 133 -7.75 -4.44 9.05
N LEU A 134 -7.52 -5.14 7.94
CA LEU A 134 -7.90 -4.68 6.60
C LEU A 134 -9.42 -4.52 6.49
N LYS A 135 -10.21 -5.51 6.95
CA LYS A 135 -11.68 -5.39 6.97
C LYS A 135 -12.11 -4.16 7.77
N LYS A 136 -11.55 -3.94 8.96
CA LYS A 136 -11.87 -2.77 9.78
C LYS A 136 -11.55 -1.45 9.07
N ALA A 137 -10.41 -1.37 8.39
CA ALA A 137 -10.05 -0.19 7.61
C ALA A 137 -11.05 0.06 6.46
N MET A 138 -11.45 -1.00 5.75
CA MET A 138 -12.46 -0.92 4.69
C MET A 138 -13.85 -0.54 5.22
N ASP A 139 -14.28 -1.08 6.37
CA ASP A 139 -15.56 -0.76 7.00
C ASP A 139 -15.60 0.73 7.43
N ASN A 140 -14.48 1.26 7.94
CA ASN A 140 -14.38 2.68 8.29
C ASN A 140 -14.51 3.59 7.05
N GLU A 141 -13.85 3.22 5.95
CA GLU A 141 -13.94 3.96 4.69
C GLU A 141 -15.37 3.94 4.15
N LEU A 142 -16.01 2.78 4.16
CA LEU A 142 -17.41 2.61 3.74
C LEU A 142 -18.35 3.46 4.60
N THR A 143 -18.18 3.44 5.93
CA THR A 143 -19.00 4.24 6.85
C THR A 143 -18.91 5.72 6.53
N PHE A 144 -17.70 6.24 6.27
CA PHE A 144 -17.51 7.64 5.89
C PHE A 144 -18.23 7.99 4.58
N ILE A 145 -18.19 7.10 3.59
CA ILE A 145 -18.81 7.33 2.28
C ILE A 145 -20.33 7.20 2.35
N ASP A 146 -20.85 6.28 3.14
CA ASP A 146 -22.28 6.13 3.39
C ASP A 146 -22.84 7.36 4.12
N GLU A 147 -22.13 7.90 5.12
CA GLU A 147 -22.50 9.15 5.80
C GLU A 147 -22.50 10.33 4.82
N LEU A 148 -21.49 10.40 3.96
CA LEU A 148 -21.36 11.45 2.96
C LEU A 148 -22.49 11.40 1.92
N THR A 149 -22.76 10.21 1.38
CA THR A 149 -23.71 10.02 0.28
C THR A 149 -25.15 9.93 0.76
N GLY A 150 -25.41 9.47 2.00
CA GLY A 150 -26.76 9.38 2.59
C GLY A 150 -27.31 10.71 3.13
N ALA A 151 -26.44 11.66 3.49
CA ALA A 151 -26.86 13.01 3.92
C ALA A 151 -27.23 13.93 2.75
N SER A 152 -26.72 13.62 1.57
CA SER A 152 -26.96 14.34 0.32
C SER A 152 -27.92 13.53 -0.56
N ASN A 153 -28.90 14.14 -1.22
CA ASN A 153 -29.83 13.47 -2.19
C ASN A 153 -29.12 12.99 -3.48
N HIS A 154 -27.92 12.44 -3.35
CA HIS A 154 -27.04 12.01 -4.41
C HIS A 154 -27.47 10.61 -4.83
N GLU A 155 -27.62 10.39 -6.16
CA GLU A 155 -27.90 9.07 -6.71
C GLU A 155 -27.04 8.04 -6.01
N LEU A 156 -27.68 7.02 -5.43
CA LEU A 156 -27.09 6.02 -4.57
C LEU A 156 -25.82 5.45 -5.23
N LEU A 157 -24.67 5.96 -4.83
CA LEU A 157 -23.40 5.49 -5.31
C LEU A 157 -23.26 4.09 -4.75
N SER A 158 -23.42 3.06 -5.59
CA SER A 158 -23.14 1.69 -5.15
C SER A 158 -21.63 1.58 -4.94
N TYR A 159 -21.17 1.96 -3.74
CA TYR A 159 -19.76 1.94 -3.37
C TYR A 159 -19.16 0.55 -3.59
N ASN A 160 -19.94 -0.51 -3.33
CA ASN A 160 -19.54 -1.88 -3.64
C ASN A 160 -19.25 -2.07 -5.14
N ASN A 161 -20.10 -1.56 -6.04
CA ASN A 161 -19.85 -1.66 -7.48
C ASN A 161 -18.62 -0.84 -7.89
N PHE A 162 -18.46 0.37 -7.34
CA PHE A 162 -17.29 1.22 -7.59
C PHE A 162 -16.01 0.54 -7.11
N MET A 163 -16.00 -0.04 -5.92
CA MET A 163 -14.87 -0.80 -5.37
C MET A 163 -14.56 -2.05 -6.20
N THR A 164 -15.59 -2.82 -6.60
CA THR A 164 -15.41 -4.00 -7.43
C THR A 164 -14.81 -3.64 -8.78
N GLN A 165 -15.25 -2.54 -9.41
CA GLN A 165 -14.66 -2.06 -10.66
C GLN A 165 -13.20 -1.63 -10.48
N ASN A 166 -12.88 -0.85 -9.44
CA ASN A 166 -11.50 -0.42 -9.18
C ASN A 166 -10.57 -1.59 -8.89
N ILE A 167 -11.00 -2.56 -8.06
CA ILE A 167 -10.23 -3.78 -7.80
C ILE A 167 -10.07 -4.62 -9.07
N GLY A 168 -11.12 -4.72 -9.90
CA GLY A 168 -11.07 -5.40 -11.19
C GLY A 168 -10.04 -4.77 -12.14
N ASN A 169 -10.06 -3.43 -12.27
CA ASN A 169 -9.09 -2.69 -13.07
C ASN A 169 -7.67 -2.86 -12.52
N LEU A 170 -7.48 -2.72 -11.20
CA LEU A 170 -6.20 -2.95 -10.54
C LEU A 170 -5.66 -4.36 -10.82
N PHE A 171 -6.53 -5.36 -10.81
CA PHE A 171 -6.15 -6.73 -11.15
C PHE A 171 -5.72 -6.84 -12.62
N VAL A 172 -6.45 -6.26 -13.55
CA VAL A 172 -6.06 -6.23 -14.97
C VAL A 172 -4.71 -5.53 -15.15
N ASP A 173 -4.52 -4.33 -14.58
CA ASP A 173 -3.24 -3.59 -14.60
C ASP A 173 -2.09 -4.45 -14.09
N SER A 174 -2.32 -5.27 -13.04
CA SER A 174 -1.30 -6.14 -12.48
C SER A 174 -0.84 -7.26 -13.43
N LEU A 175 -1.69 -7.62 -14.41
CA LEU A 175 -1.44 -8.66 -15.39
C LEU A 175 -0.84 -8.14 -16.70
N GLU A 176 -0.97 -6.85 -17.03
CA GLU A 176 -0.52 -6.31 -18.32
C GLU A 176 1.00 -6.48 -18.53
N VAL A 177 1.80 -6.39 -17.46
CA VAL A 177 3.26 -6.62 -17.55
C VAL A 177 3.62 -8.10 -17.82
N PHE A 178 2.77 -9.07 -17.44
CA PHE A 178 2.99 -10.48 -17.82
C PHE A 178 2.87 -10.70 -19.33
N GLN A 179 2.23 -9.80 -20.06
CA GLN A 179 2.07 -9.90 -21.51
C GLN A 179 3.25 -9.28 -22.24
N GLU A 180 3.78 -8.14 -21.78
CA GLU A 180 4.96 -7.49 -22.39
C GLU A 180 6.24 -8.34 -22.26
N ASP A 181 6.47 -8.99 -21.11
CA ASP A 181 7.62 -9.88 -20.93
C ASP A 181 7.56 -11.14 -21.85
N LYS A 182 6.35 -11.57 -22.26
CA LYS A 182 6.19 -12.69 -23.19
C LYS A 182 6.40 -12.27 -24.64
N THR A 183 5.98 -11.09 -25.05
CA THR A 183 6.20 -10.58 -26.42
C THR A 183 7.69 -10.34 -26.70
N PHE A 184 8.47 -9.88 -25.72
CA PHE A 184 9.92 -9.74 -25.87
C PHE A 184 10.68 -11.07 -25.96
N GLN A 185 10.18 -12.14 -25.31
CA GLN A 185 10.79 -13.46 -25.42
C GLN A 185 10.47 -14.17 -26.74
N VAL A 186 9.31 -13.89 -27.36
CA VAL A 186 8.94 -14.48 -28.66
C VAL A 186 9.64 -13.79 -29.83
N GLN A 187 9.94 -12.49 -29.74
CA GLN A 187 10.63 -11.76 -30.82
C GLN A 187 12.15 -12.00 -30.87
N ASN A 188 12.76 -12.45 -29.77
CA ASN A 188 14.20 -12.78 -29.71
C ASN A 188 14.49 -14.29 -29.91
N ALA A 189 13.49 -15.08 -30.29
CA ALA A 189 13.58 -16.52 -30.53
C ALA A 189 13.40 -16.91 -32.01
N LEU A 190 13.55 -15.96 -32.93
CA LEU A 190 13.50 -16.16 -34.39
C LEU A 190 14.81 -15.76 -35.07
#